data_AF-A0A0N5CZT4-F1
#
_entry.id   AF-A0A0N5CZT4-F1
#
_cell.length_a   1.000
_cell.length_b   1.000
_cell.length_c   1.000
_cell.angle_alpha   90.00
_cell.angle_beta   90.00
_cell.angle_gamma   90.00
#
_symmetry.space_group_name_H-M   'P 1'
#
loop_
_entity.id
_entity.type
_entity.pdbx_description
1 polymer ?
#
loop_
_entity_poly.entity_id
_entity_poly.type
_entity_poly.pdbx_seq_one_letter_code
_entity_poly.pdbx_strand_id
1 'polypeptide(L)'
;MLNRLIVWIKRDPQWFTKFAKKGDLFKQFEVLLADNRWEIQHQCIKFLHDAMPTFGNIRNACHPLFGSIFQKVIVGFLLNDKIEDAIIEEALREIPNLLIPEFTNQSWKTLIDGLTKIMILNPSAKRQESVACLLAHFNGSYYYKVLLNAKHFNFVDTFPEDTKSGPCMDVELRYRFGIIPVTTSNQLNSESDPLLRLSALEQVKKIINEITFEDKRKFATHLHSYFLTLGNILDDLNFKVISVCLDVLQLTLEKIGSYISPYTQQIVGLVSKHFGSQKLSLKQKIMIICMITMQYSSSKNVISHLCVYSEHRSSRIREEILNIITASLLKFDSSSINLKAIGDVVVPLTVDPKRRVRLAAFELFAVVVHCSNDSVKELLKSVTDLEQKYGNYGLLSAIKVRISRKTLPKIRRDGLIEYATPLDSDVSINKLRYSTENLDYQWIMSGSSESSNMFSRLFKPLNFKFNLILPTASVIKFPSSNLEESSIKNSEEQVKSLNGSSIKLNEVNLTFYLIQLI
;
A
#
# COMPACT_ATOMS: atom_id res chain seq x y z
N MET A 1 7.38 27.30 6.04
CA MET A 1 6.08 26.95 6.69
C MET A 1 5.26 25.97 5.83
N LEU A 2 5.13 26.19 4.51
CA LEU A 2 4.51 25.25 3.55
C LEU A 2 5.10 23.83 3.55
N ASN A 3 6.41 23.66 3.75
CA ASN A 3 7.01 22.32 3.89
C ASN A 3 6.43 21.50 5.06
N ARG A 4 5.98 22.15 6.14
CA ARG A 4 5.29 21.46 7.25
C ARG A 4 3.87 21.04 6.88
N LEU A 5 3.21 21.82 6.02
CA LEU A 5 1.90 21.49 5.46
C LEU A 5 1.98 20.29 4.49
N ILE A 6 3.03 20.20 3.68
CA ILE A 6 3.30 19.04 2.80
C ILE A 6 3.43 17.75 3.62
N VAL A 7 4.17 17.79 4.74
CA VAL A 7 4.32 16.63 5.65
C VAL A 7 2.97 16.21 6.25
N TRP A 8 2.06 17.15 6.48
CA TRP A 8 0.74 16.88 7.02
C TRP A 8 -0.22 16.27 5.98
N ILE A 9 -0.23 16.77 4.75
CA ILE A 9 -1.02 16.17 3.64
C ILE A 9 -0.63 14.71 3.40
N LYS A 10 0.67 14.40 3.49
CA LYS A 10 1.17 13.03 3.40
C LYS A 10 0.68 12.12 4.54
N ARG A 11 0.28 12.69 5.68
CA ARG A 11 -0.22 11.96 6.87
C ARG A 11 -1.73 11.87 6.93
N ASP A 12 -2.47 12.83 6.37
CA ASP A 12 -3.94 12.84 6.33
C ASP A 12 -4.46 13.07 4.90
N PRO A 13 -4.63 12.00 4.11
CA PRO A 13 -5.11 12.09 2.72
C PRO A 13 -6.53 12.65 2.58
N GLN A 14 -7.32 12.70 3.67
CA GLN A 14 -8.69 13.22 3.65
C GLN A 14 -8.79 14.66 4.14
N TRP A 15 -7.67 15.34 4.39
CA TRP A 15 -7.65 16.68 4.96
C TRP A 15 -8.55 17.69 4.23
N PHE A 16 -8.56 17.61 2.89
CA PHE A 16 -9.28 18.56 2.04
C PHE A 16 -10.81 18.42 2.19
N THR A 17 -11.30 17.22 2.49
CA THR A 17 -12.73 16.97 2.75
C THR A 17 -13.20 17.56 4.07
N LYS A 18 -12.28 17.76 5.02
CA LYS A 18 -12.54 18.32 6.35
C LYS A 18 -12.60 19.85 6.36
N PHE A 19 -12.29 20.50 5.23
CA PHE A 19 -12.37 21.95 5.06
C PHE A 19 -13.78 22.35 4.58
N ALA A 20 -14.52 23.07 5.42
CA ALA A 20 -15.87 23.57 5.18
C ALA A 20 -15.86 24.74 4.18
N LYS A 21 -14.87 25.64 4.27
CA LYS A 21 -14.77 26.85 3.41
C LYS A 21 -13.64 26.75 2.38
N LYS A 22 -13.78 25.83 1.43
CA LYS A 22 -12.79 25.61 0.36
C LYS A 22 -12.49 26.86 -0.48
N GLY A 23 -13.50 27.72 -0.71
CA GLY A 23 -13.32 28.97 -1.47
C GLY A 23 -12.35 29.96 -0.82
N ASP A 24 -12.37 30.08 0.51
CA ASP A 24 -11.47 31.00 1.23
C ASP A 24 -10.03 30.46 1.25
N LEU A 25 -9.86 29.14 1.33
CA LEU A 25 -8.56 28.49 1.17
C LEU A 25 -7.94 28.80 -0.21
N PHE A 26 -8.75 28.76 -1.27
CA PHE A 26 -8.26 29.08 -2.61
C PHE A 26 -7.94 30.56 -2.80
N LYS A 27 -8.64 31.48 -2.13
CA LYS A 27 -8.26 32.90 -2.11
C LYS A 27 -6.89 33.12 -1.45
N GLN A 28 -6.58 32.37 -0.39
CA GLN A 28 -5.26 32.43 0.24
C GLN A 28 -4.16 31.93 -0.70
N PHE A 29 -4.42 30.87 -1.46
CA PHE A 29 -3.49 30.44 -2.52
C PHE A 29 -3.36 31.49 -3.64
N GLU A 30 -4.44 32.18 -4.02
CA GLU A 30 -4.37 33.27 -5.00
C GLU A 30 -3.44 34.39 -4.52
N VAL A 31 -3.50 34.78 -3.25
CA VAL A 31 -2.59 35.80 -2.69
C VAL A 31 -1.13 35.32 -2.68
N LEU A 32 -0.88 34.08 -2.22
CA LEU A 32 0.48 33.53 -2.19
C LEU A 32 1.10 33.34 -3.58
N LEU A 33 0.27 33.05 -4.58
CA LEU A 33 0.72 32.88 -5.96
C LEU A 33 0.88 34.23 -6.69
N ALA A 34 0.21 35.28 -6.20
CA ALA A 34 0.39 36.66 -6.66
C ALA A 34 1.52 37.41 -5.91
N ASP A 35 2.20 36.76 -4.95
CA ASP A 35 3.32 37.35 -4.20
C ASP A 35 4.50 37.66 -5.14
N ASN A 36 5.16 38.79 -4.98
CA ASN A 36 6.28 39.21 -5.83
C ASN A 36 7.57 38.39 -5.61
N ARG A 37 7.63 37.57 -4.57
CA ARG A 37 8.78 36.70 -4.23
C ARG A 37 8.59 35.32 -4.86
N TRP A 38 9.47 34.96 -5.79
CA TRP A 38 9.39 33.69 -6.52
C TRP A 38 9.48 32.46 -5.60
N GLU A 39 10.17 32.56 -4.46
CA GLU A 39 10.31 31.46 -3.49
C GLU A 39 8.97 31.08 -2.87
N ILE A 40 8.08 32.06 -2.65
CA ILE A 40 6.75 31.86 -2.09
C ILE A 40 5.82 31.27 -3.15
N GLN A 41 5.88 31.81 -4.37
CA GLN A 41 5.16 31.27 -5.52
C GLN A 41 5.55 29.80 -5.77
N HIS A 42 6.85 29.50 -5.83
CA HIS A 42 7.37 28.16 -6.05
C HIS A 42 6.96 27.18 -4.95
N GLN A 43 7.03 27.59 -3.67
CA GLN A 43 6.59 26.75 -2.56
C GLN A 43 5.07 26.49 -2.60
N CYS A 44 4.29 27.48 -2.99
CA CYS A 44 2.84 27.33 -3.15
C CYS A 44 2.51 26.39 -4.32
N ILE A 45 3.20 26.51 -5.46
CA ILE A 45 3.05 25.61 -6.61
C ILE A 45 3.41 24.17 -6.22
N LYS A 46 4.55 23.96 -5.56
CA LYS A 46 5.00 22.63 -5.10
C LYS A 46 4.02 22.00 -4.13
N PHE A 47 3.47 22.79 -3.20
CA PHE A 47 2.44 22.34 -2.29
C PHE A 47 1.16 21.94 -3.03
N LEU A 48 0.69 22.76 -3.98
CA LEU A 48 -0.51 22.46 -4.77
C LEU A 48 -0.33 21.19 -5.60
N HIS A 49 0.82 21.02 -6.25
CA HIS A 49 1.18 19.80 -6.98
C HIS A 49 1.10 18.55 -6.11
N ASP A 50 1.69 18.59 -4.90
CA ASP A 50 1.68 17.45 -3.97
C ASP A 50 0.29 17.22 -3.33
N ALA A 51 -0.53 18.26 -3.22
CA ALA A 51 -1.87 18.22 -2.65
C ALA A 51 -2.94 17.74 -3.64
N MET A 52 -2.75 17.97 -4.95
CA MET A 52 -3.71 17.66 -6.01
C MET A 52 -4.30 16.24 -5.93
N PRO A 53 -3.50 15.17 -5.72
CA PRO A 53 -4.03 13.80 -5.62
C PRO A 53 -4.93 13.58 -4.40
N THR A 54 -4.78 14.39 -3.35
CA THR A 54 -5.52 14.27 -2.08
C THR A 54 -6.84 15.05 -2.07
N PHE A 55 -7.13 15.81 -3.12
CA PHE A 55 -8.42 16.48 -3.24
C PHE A 55 -9.57 15.47 -3.42
N GLY A 56 -9.30 14.24 -3.89
CA GLY A 56 -10.30 13.17 -4.02
C GLY A 56 -11.14 13.30 -5.28
N ASN A 57 -12.11 12.38 -5.45
CA ASN A 57 -12.97 12.27 -6.63
C ASN A 57 -14.04 13.37 -6.65
N ILE A 58 -13.60 14.61 -6.76
CA ILE A 58 -14.46 15.77 -6.61
C ILE A 58 -14.98 16.21 -7.98
N ARG A 59 -16.01 15.49 -8.45
CA ARG A 59 -16.83 15.89 -9.60
C ARG A 59 -17.51 17.27 -9.42
N ASN A 60 -17.56 17.80 -8.18
CA ASN A 60 -18.37 18.96 -7.80
C ASN A 60 -17.61 20.15 -7.15
N ALA A 61 -16.28 20.13 -7.01
CA ALA A 61 -15.52 21.21 -6.34
C ALA A 61 -14.21 21.59 -7.02
N CYS A 62 -14.00 21.20 -8.28
CA CYS A 62 -13.24 22.04 -9.21
C CYS A 62 -14.07 23.30 -9.48
N HIS A 63 -14.15 24.19 -8.49
CA HIS A 63 -14.79 25.50 -8.66
C HIS A 63 -14.09 26.19 -9.85
N PRO A 64 -14.82 26.83 -10.78
CA PRO A 64 -14.24 27.60 -11.89
C PRO A 64 -13.14 28.59 -11.45
N LEU A 65 -13.18 28.97 -10.16
CA LEU A 65 -12.22 29.84 -9.51
C LEU A 65 -10.81 29.20 -9.42
N PHE A 66 -10.69 27.92 -9.07
CA PHE A 66 -9.38 27.25 -8.99
C PHE A 66 -8.73 27.13 -10.36
N GLY A 67 -9.53 26.81 -11.38
CA GLY A 67 -9.13 26.87 -12.78
C GLY A 67 -8.57 28.21 -13.19
N SER A 68 -9.32 29.27 -12.90
CA SER A 68 -8.93 30.63 -13.24
C SER A 68 -7.65 31.08 -12.51
N ILE A 69 -7.50 30.72 -11.23
CA ILE A 69 -6.31 31.04 -10.43
C ILE A 69 -5.11 30.31 -11.02
N PHE A 70 -5.21 29.00 -11.23
CA PHE A 70 -4.14 28.19 -11.80
C PHE A 70 -3.66 28.72 -13.15
N GLN A 71 -4.58 29.10 -14.03
CA GLN A 71 -4.24 29.74 -15.31
C GLN A 71 -3.52 31.08 -15.13
N LYS A 72 -3.94 31.94 -14.20
CA LYS A 72 -3.25 33.21 -13.91
C LYS A 72 -1.83 33.01 -13.40
N VAL A 73 -1.60 31.99 -12.56
CA VAL A 73 -0.27 31.67 -12.03
C VAL A 73 0.67 31.21 -13.12
N ILE A 74 0.23 30.25 -13.94
CA ILE A 74 1.04 29.76 -15.06
C ILE A 74 1.38 30.92 -15.99
N VAL A 75 0.39 31.76 -16.32
CA VAL A 75 0.61 32.94 -17.17
C VAL A 75 1.57 33.95 -16.53
N GLY A 76 1.42 34.23 -15.23
CA GLY A 76 2.32 35.13 -14.49
C GLY A 76 3.75 34.60 -14.43
N PHE A 77 3.93 33.29 -14.23
CA PHE A 77 5.23 32.63 -14.25
C PHE A 77 5.87 32.73 -15.64
N LEU A 78 5.12 32.38 -16.69
CA LEU A 78 5.64 32.37 -18.06
C LEU A 78 5.92 33.77 -18.64
N LEU A 79 5.27 34.81 -18.12
CA LEU A 79 5.48 36.22 -18.50
C LEU A 79 6.52 36.93 -17.63
N ASN A 80 7.10 36.25 -16.64
CA ASN A 80 8.10 36.84 -15.76
C ASN A 80 9.47 36.93 -16.46
N ASP A 81 9.92 38.16 -16.71
CA ASP A 81 11.16 38.50 -17.40
C ASP A 81 12.44 38.14 -16.62
N LYS A 82 12.31 37.80 -15.33
CA LYS A 82 13.44 37.42 -14.46
C LYS A 82 13.75 35.92 -14.48
N ILE A 83 12.93 35.11 -15.14
CA ILE A 83 13.08 33.64 -15.15
C ILE A 83 13.92 33.23 -16.36
N GLU A 84 14.88 32.34 -16.16
CA GLU A 84 15.71 31.81 -17.23
C GLU A 84 14.89 31.11 -18.31
N ASP A 85 15.25 31.37 -19.57
CA ASP A 85 14.54 30.89 -20.75
C ASP A 85 14.38 29.35 -20.80
N ALA A 86 15.38 28.62 -20.30
CA ALA A 86 15.37 27.16 -20.24
C ALA A 86 14.29 26.61 -19.28
N ILE A 87 14.05 27.32 -18.17
CA ILE A 87 13.05 26.95 -17.16
C ILE A 87 11.63 27.21 -17.70
N ILE A 88 11.46 28.30 -18.45
CA ILE A 88 10.20 28.60 -19.15
C ILE A 88 9.90 27.52 -20.20
N GLU A 89 10.90 27.08 -20.97
CA GLU A 89 10.74 25.99 -21.94
C GLU A 89 10.35 24.66 -21.28
N GLU A 90 10.92 24.34 -20.11
CA GLU A 90 10.54 23.16 -19.34
C GLU A 90 9.11 23.26 -18.80
N ALA A 91 8.74 24.41 -18.25
CA ALA A 91 7.38 24.65 -17.80
C ALA A 91 6.35 24.50 -18.94
N LEU A 92 6.65 25.03 -20.13
CA LEU A 92 5.78 24.89 -21.32
C LEU A 92 5.55 23.42 -21.70
N ARG A 93 6.57 22.56 -21.58
CA ARG A 93 6.44 21.10 -21.85
C ARG A 93 5.56 20.38 -20.84
N GLU A 94 5.45 20.89 -19.62
CA GLU A 94 4.65 20.28 -18.55
C GLU A 94 3.19 20.74 -18.53
N ILE A 95 2.84 21.88 -19.16
CA ILE A 95 1.45 22.38 -19.22
C ILE A 95 0.45 21.32 -19.72
N PRO A 96 0.72 20.52 -20.77
CA PRO A 96 -0.18 19.46 -21.21
C PRO A 96 -0.45 18.38 -20.16
N ASN A 97 0.51 18.10 -19.27
CA ASN A 97 0.38 17.12 -18.18
C ASN A 97 -0.54 17.63 -17.06
N LEU A 98 -0.72 18.94 -16.98
CA LEU A 98 -1.60 19.61 -16.02
C LEU A 98 -3.07 19.67 -16.49
N LEU A 99 -3.32 19.40 -17.78
CA LEU A 99 -4.67 19.31 -18.38
C LEU A 99 -5.33 17.95 -18.07
N ILE A 100 -5.57 17.67 -16.79
CA ILE A 100 -6.19 16.42 -16.34
C ILE A 100 -7.72 16.41 -16.63
N PRO A 101 -8.34 15.22 -16.79
CA PRO A 101 -9.77 15.09 -17.15
C PRO A 101 -10.74 15.88 -16.26
N GLU A 102 -10.36 16.10 -15.00
CA GLU A 102 -11.11 16.85 -13.99
C GLU A 102 -11.24 18.36 -14.32
N PHE A 103 -10.46 18.87 -15.29
CA PHE A 103 -10.47 20.26 -15.76
C PHE A 103 -11.06 20.42 -17.17
N THR A 104 -11.60 19.35 -17.77
CA THR A 104 -12.13 19.34 -19.15
C THR A 104 -13.26 20.34 -19.39
N ASN A 105 -14.07 20.64 -18.36
CA ASN A 105 -15.20 21.57 -18.46
C ASN A 105 -14.84 23.05 -18.15
N GLN A 106 -13.56 23.39 -17.95
CA GLN A 106 -13.15 24.74 -17.56
C GLN A 106 -12.82 25.66 -18.75
N SER A 107 -13.04 26.96 -18.58
CA SER A 107 -12.65 27.97 -19.57
C SER A 107 -11.15 28.23 -19.50
N TRP A 108 -10.40 27.86 -20.54
CA TRP A 108 -8.94 28.07 -20.63
C TRP A 108 -8.53 29.46 -21.13
N LYS A 109 -9.46 30.43 -21.14
CA LYS A 109 -9.29 31.74 -21.78
C LYS A 109 -8.09 32.51 -21.25
N THR A 110 -7.86 32.50 -19.93
CA THR A 110 -6.74 33.24 -19.32
C THR A 110 -5.39 32.67 -19.72
N LEU A 111 -5.27 31.34 -19.74
CA LEU A 111 -4.05 30.68 -20.18
C LEU A 111 -3.80 30.92 -21.68
N ILE A 112 -4.84 30.82 -22.50
CA ILE A 112 -4.76 31.10 -23.93
C ILE A 112 -4.31 32.55 -24.20
N ASP A 113 -4.89 33.53 -23.50
CA ASP A 113 -4.52 34.94 -23.62
C ASP A 113 -3.06 35.17 -23.21
N GLY A 114 -2.59 34.50 -22.16
CA GLY A 114 -1.20 34.57 -21.70
C GLY A 114 -0.20 33.93 -22.65
N LEU A 115 -0.52 32.73 -23.18
CA LEU A 115 0.26 32.06 -24.22
C LEU A 115 0.35 32.93 -25.49
N THR A 116 -0.75 33.56 -25.89
CA THR A 116 -0.76 34.49 -27.02
C THR A 116 0.14 35.70 -26.76
N LYS A 117 0.15 36.26 -25.54
CA LYS A 117 1.08 37.34 -25.17
C LYS A 117 2.54 36.89 -25.20
N ILE A 118 2.87 35.69 -24.73
CA ILE A 118 4.24 35.15 -24.79
C ILE A 118 4.71 35.01 -26.24
N MET A 119 3.83 34.52 -27.12
CA MET A 119 4.11 34.38 -28.54
C MET A 119 4.44 35.71 -29.23
N ILE A 120 3.79 36.80 -28.79
CA ILE A 120 3.98 38.16 -29.31
C ILE A 120 5.21 38.84 -28.69
N LEU A 121 5.43 38.68 -27.39
CA LEU A 121 6.45 39.42 -26.63
C LEU A 121 7.85 38.79 -26.68
N ASN A 122 7.97 37.49 -26.95
CA ASN A 122 9.25 36.77 -26.93
C ASN A 122 9.54 36.07 -28.29
N PRO A 123 10.46 36.61 -29.11
CA PRO A 123 10.63 36.22 -30.52
C PRO A 123 11.52 34.98 -30.76
N SER A 124 11.76 34.13 -29.75
CA SER A 124 12.52 32.89 -29.99
C SER A 124 11.68 31.90 -30.81
N ALA A 125 12.16 31.51 -31.99
CA ALA A 125 11.46 30.61 -32.91
C ALA A 125 11.01 29.30 -32.23
N LYS A 126 11.88 28.72 -31.40
CA LYS A 126 11.62 27.49 -30.64
C LYS A 126 10.49 27.64 -29.60
N ARG A 127 10.43 28.83 -28.96
CA ARG A 127 9.38 29.15 -27.98
C ARG A 127 8.05 29.41 -28.68
N GLN A 128 8.06 30.11 -29.81
CA GLN A 128 6.87 30.37 -30.61
C GLN A 128 6.26 29.07 -31.14
N GLU A 129 7.08 28.13 -31.61
CA GLU A 129 6.65 26.80 -32.03
C GLU A 129 6.00 26.02 -30.86
N SER A 130 6.67 25.98 -29.70
CA SER A 130 6.14 25.31 -28.50
C SER A 130 4.79 25.88 -28.05
N VAL A 131 4.66 27.20 -28.07
CA VAL A 131 3.40 27.91 -27.73
C VAL A 131 2.32 27.68 -28.77
N ALA A 132 2.66 27.65 -30.06
CA ALA A 132 1.72 27.36 -31.14
C ALA A 132 1.14 25.95 -31.03
N CYS A 133 1.99 24.95 -30.75
CA CYS A 133 1.56 23.57 -30.49
C CYS A 133 0.63 23.47 -29.26
N LEU A 134 0.91 24.24 -28.20
CA LEU A 134 0.03 24.31 -27.02
C LEU A 134 -1.31 24.97 -27.33
N LEU A 135 -1.34 26.05 -28.09
CA LEU A 135 -2.59 26.75 -28.46
C LEU A 135 -3.49 25.88 -29.36
N ALA A 136 -2.91 25.06 -30.23
CA ALA A 136 -3.64 24.10 -31.05
C ALA A 136 -4.44 23.08 -30.21
N HIS A 137 -3.97 22.74 -29.00
CA HIS A 137 -4.66 21.83 -28.09
C HIS A 137 -5.94 22.39 -27.48
N PHE A 138 -6.10 23.72 -27.41
CA PHE A 138 -7.26 24.34 -26.77
C PHE A 138 -8.39 24.70 -27.75
N ASN A 139 -8.09 24.86 -29.06
CA ASN A 139 -9.13 25.10 -30.08
C ASN A 139 -8.56 24.93 -31.50
N GLY A 140 -8.70 23.74 -32.09
CA GLY A 140 -8.06 23.29 -33.34
C GLY A 140 -8.41 24.00 -34.66
N SER A 141 -8.83 25.27 -34.67
CA SER A 141 -9.11 26.02 -35.91
C SER A 141 -8.98 27.54 -35.81
N TYR A 142 -9.28 28.15 -34.66
CA TYR A 142 -9.36 29.62 -34.53
C TYR A 142 -7.98 30.30 -34.51
N TYR A 143 -7.02 29.73 -33.78
CA TYR A 143 -5.67 30.32 -33.63
C TYR A 143 -4.78 30.08 -34.85
N TYR A 144 -5.05 29.05 -35.65
CA TYR A 144 -4.42 28.84 -36.96
C TYR A 144 -4.69 30.01 -37.92
N LYS A 145 -5.90 30.59 -37.89
CA LYS A 145 -6.24 31.80 -38.68
C LYS A 145 -5.59 33.07 -38.14
N VAL A 146 -5.38 33.17 -36.83
CA VAL A 146 -4.63 34.28 -36.21
C VAL A 146 -3.15 34.21 -36.59
N LEU A 147 -2.58 33.00 -36.65
CA LEU A 147 -1.20 32.72 -37.09
C LEU A 147 -0.97 33.09 -38.56
N LEU A 148 -1.94 32.86 -39.45
CA LEU A 148 -1.88 33.29 -40.86
C LEU A 148 -1.94 34.82 -41.06
N ASN A 149 -2.63 35.53 -40.17
CA ASN A 149 -2.79 36.99 -40.26
C ASN A 149 -1.64 37.77 -39.58
N ALA A 150 -0.96 37.17 -38.61
CA ALA A 150 0.26 37.70 -38.04
C ALA A 150 1.43 37.38 -38.98
N LYS A 151 1.70 38.28 -39.94
CA LYS A 151 2.69 38.19 -41.05
C LYS A 151 4.17 37.91 -40.65
N HIS A 152 4.46 36.88 -39.87
CA HIS A 152 5.82 36.54 -39.42
C HIS A 152 6.20 35.06 -39.52
N PHE A 153 5.39 34.21 -40.16
CA PHE A 153 5.74 32.80 -40.32
C PHE A 153 5.63 32.34 -41.78
N ASN A 154 6.78 32.27 -42.45
CA ASN A 154 6.94 31.48 -43.68
C ASN A 154 7.26 30.04 -43.28
N PHE A 155 6.22 29.24 -43.06
CA PHE A 155 6.33 27.78 -43.13
C PHE A 155 5.38 27.29 -44.23
N VAL A 156 5.64 27.76 -45.45
CA VAL A 156 5.15 27.13 -46.66
C VAL A 156 6.31 26.31 -47.16
N ASP A 157 6.21 25.00 -46.96
CA ASP A 157 6.74 23.92 -47.81
C ASP A 157 6.98 22.69 -46.94
N THR A 158 5.91 21.94 -46.64
CA THR A 158 5.85 20.46 -46.54
C THR A 158 4.67 20.00 -45.69
N PHE A 159 3.43 20.13 -46.18
CA PHE A 159 2.42 19.11 -45.91
C PHE A 159 1.48 19.03 -47.12
N PRO A 160 1.26 17.83 -47.70
CA PRO A 160 0.40 17.69 -48.86
C PRO A 160 -1.05 17.98 -48.46
N GLU A 161 -1.62 18.99 -49.14
CA GLU A 161 -3.05 19.25 -49.17
C GLU A 161 -3.76 18.04 -49.79
N ASP A 162 -4.13 17.08 -48.95
CA ASP A 162 -5.30 16.20 -49.12
C ASP A 162 -5.23 15.06 -48.10
N THR A 163 -5.73 15.28 -46.89
CA THR A 163 -6.23 14.18 -46.07
C THR A 163 -7.48 14.58 -45.31
N LYS A 164 -8.57 13.92 -45.67
CA LYS A 164 -9.80 13.79 -44.90
C LYS A 164 -9.46 13.51 -43.43
N SER A 165 -10.23 14.14 -42.53
CA SER A 165 -10.28 13.92 -41.08
C SER A 165 -9.71 12.56 -40.63
N GLY A 166 -8.40 12.54 -40.34
CA GLY A 166 -7.71 11.46 -39.65
C GLY A 166 -7.28 11.95 -38.27
N PRO A 167 -7.12 11.06 -37.26
CA PRO A 167 -6.64 11.46 -35.95
C PRO A 167 -5.23 12.03 -36.11
N CYS A 168 -5.04 13.27 -35.65
CA CYS A 168 -3.76 13.94 -35.61
C CYS A 168 -2.69 13.05 -34.94
N MET A 169 -1.56 12.89 -35.62
CA MET A 169 -0.40 12.02 -35.30
C MET A 169 0.30 12.29 -33.95
N ASP A 170 -0.30 13.04 -33.02
CA ASP A 170 0.37 13.53 -31.80
C ASP A 170 -0.38 13.21 -30.49
N VAL A 171 -1.51 12.48 -30.55
CA VAL A 171 -2.17 11.92 -29.35
C VAL A 171 -1.40 10.70 -28.80
N GLU A 172 -0.53 10.09 -29.62
CA GLU A 172 0.22 8.87 -29.29
C GLU A 172 1.44 9.08 -28.38
N LEU A 173 1.92 10.32 -28.18
CA LEU A 173 3.17 10.59 -27.44
C LEU A 173 2.98 11.03 -25.98
N ARG A 174 1.75 11.12 -25.47
CA ARG A 174 1.54 11.42 -24.05
C ARG A 174 1.72 10.15 -23.21
N TYR A 175 2.68 10.16 -22.29
CA TYR A 175 2.95 9.03 -21.39
C TYR A 175 2.54 9.34 -19.94
N ARG A 176 1.71 8.48 -19.34
CA ARG A 176 1.52 8.36 -17.89
C ARG A 176 2.64 7.52 -17.28
N PHE A 177 2.98 7.86 -16.05
CA PHE A 177 4.06 7.21 -15.30
C PHE A 177 5.41 7.21 -16.04
N GLY A 178 5.61 8.17 -16.96
CA GLY A 178 6.82 8.32 -17.76
C GLY A 178 6.96 7.35 -18.96
N ILE A 179 6.25 6.21 -18.98
CA ILE A 179 6.45 5.17 -20.01
C ILE A 179 5.17 4.55 -20.59
N ILE A 180 4.00 4.75 -19.96
CA ILE A 180 2.74 4.10 -20.38
C ILE A 180 1.92 5.10 -21.19
N PRO A 181 1.55 4.83 -22.46
CA PRO A 181 0.70 5.73 -23.23
C PRO A 181 -0.59 6.11 -22.49
N VAL A 182 -0.99 7.38 -22.56
CA VAL A 182 -2.21 7.90 -21.91
C VAL A 182 -3.45 7.14 -22.38
N THR A 183 -3.50 6.73 -23.65
CA THR A 183 -4.57 5.91 -24.20
C THR A 183 -4.72 4.58 -23.44
N THR A 184 -3.61 3.87 -23.23
CA THR A 184 -3.56 2.64 -22.42
C THR A 184 -3.94 2.94 -20.97
N SER A 185 -3.43 4.03 -20.38
CA SER A 185 -3.78 4.39 -19.00
C SER A 185 -5.26 4.72 -18.81
N ASN A 186 -5.91 5.35 -19.79
CA ASN A 186 -7.33 5.64 -19.75
C ASN A 186 -8.17 4.37 -19.85
N GLN A 187 -7.73 3.40 -20.67
CA GLN A 187 -8.36 2.08 -20.76
C GLN A 187 -8.28 1.30 -19.44
N LEU A 188 -7.15 1.37 -18.72
CA LEU A 188 -7.01 0.76 -17.39
C LEU A 188 -8.03 1.32 -16.38
N ASN A 189 -8.29 2.62 -16.45
CA ASN A 189 -9.22 3.33 -15.56
C ASN A 189 -10.68 3.26 -16.02
N SER A 190 -10.98 2.54 -17.12
CA SER A 190 -12.36 2.38 -17.57
C SER A 190 -13.14 1.53 -16.56
N GLU A 191 -14.14 2.09 -15.88
CA GLU A 191 -14.92 1.37 -14.86
C GLU A 191 -15.88 0.34 -15.50
N SER A 192 -16.37 0.62 -16.70
CA SER A 192 -17.47 -0.12 -17.33
C SER A 192 -17.08 -1.39 -18.10
N ASP A 193 -15.81 -1.58 -18.49
CA ASP A 193 -15.42 -2.65 -19.41
C ASP A 193 -14.19 -3.46 -18.95
N PRO A 194 -14.40 -4.67 -18.40
CA PRO A 194 -13.32 -5.58 -18.02
C PRO A 194 -12.42 -6.04 -19.18
N LEU A 195 -12.94 -6.10 -20.41
CA LEU A 195 -12.18 -6.53 -21.59
C LEU A 195 -11.21 -5.44 -22.03
N LEU A 196 -11.62 -4.17 -21.99
CA LEU A 196 -10.73 -3.04 -22.23
C LEU A 196 -9.61 -2.98 -21.17
N ARG A 197 -9.94 -3.16 -19.89
CA ARG A 197 -8.93 -3.25 -18.83
C ARG A 197 -7.95 -4.39 -19.06
N LEU A 198 -8.45 -5.56 -19.46
CA LEU A 198 -7.60 -6.72 -19.76
C LEU A 198 -6.64 -6.45 -20.94
N SER A 199 -7.14 -5.87 -22.02
CA SER A 199 -6.32 -5.49 -23.18
C SER A 199 -5.25 -4.46 -22.78
N ALA A 200 -5.62 -3.46 -21.99
CA ALA A 200 -4.70 -2.45 -21.51
C ALA A 200 -3.62 -3.03 -20.58
N LEU A 201 -3.95 -3.98 -19.71
CA LEU A 201 -2.96 -4.67 -18.87
C LEU A 201 -1.96 -5.47 -19.70
N GLU A 202 -2.40 -6.14 -20.78
CA GLU A 202 -1.48 -6.85 -21.68
C GLU A 202 -0.56 -5.88 -22.45
N GLN A 203 -1.07 -4.70 -22.84
CA GLN A 203 -0.23 -3.64 -23.40
C GLN A 203 0.82 -3.15 -22.40
N VAL A 204 0.42 -2.89 -21.14
CA VAL A 204 1.35 -2.52 -20.07
C VAL A 204 2.42 -3.59 -19.87
N LYS A 205 2.03 -4.87 -19.89
CA LYS A 205 2.97 -5.99 -19.77
C LYS A 205 4.00 -5.98 -20.89
N LYS A 206 3.59 -5.73 -22.13
CA LYS A 206 4.49 -5.62 -23.29
C LYS A 206 5.48 -4.45 -23.10
N ILE A 207 4.97 -3.27 -22.76
CA ILE A 207 5.78 -2.06 -22.51
C ILE A 207 6.83 -2.34 -21.43
N ILE A 208 6.40 -2.88 -20.28
CA ILE A 208 7.30 -3.17 -19.14
C ILE A 208 8.38 -4.19 -19.52
N ASN A 209 8.07 -5.13 -20.41
CA ASN A 209 9.04 -6.13 -20.84
C ASN A 209 10.20 -5.50 -21.66
N GLU A 210 9.90 -4.45 -22.41
CA GLU A 210 10.79 -3.76 -23.35
C GLU A 210 11.48 -2.52 -22.76
N ILE A 211 11.32 -2.22 -21.46
CA ILE A 211 11.86 -0.99 -20.87
C ILE A 211 13.39 -0.93 -20.92
N THR A 212 13.90 0.22 -21.36
CA THR A 212 15.33 0.54 -21.35
C THR A 212 15.80 0.96 -19.95
N PHE A 213 17.11 1.15 -19.78
CA PHE A 213 17.65 1.65 -18.50
C PHE A 213 17.18 3.07 -18.17
N GLU A 214 17.01 3.93 -19.19
CA GLU A 214 16.52 5.29 -19.01
C GLU A 214 15.04 5.29 -18.60
N ASP A 215 14.24 4.44 -19.26
CA ASP A 215 12.83 4.24 -18.93
C ASP A 215 12.64 3.77 -17.49
N LYS A 216 13.51 2.87 -17.00
CA LYS A 216 13.48 2.43 -15.59
C LYS A 216 13.63 3.60 -14.62
N ARG A 217 14.54 4.55 -14.90
CA ARG A 217 14.75 5.72 -14.04
C ARG A 217 13.54 6.66 -14.08
N LYS A 218 13.00 6.93 -15.27
CA LYS A 218 11.79 7.74 -15.45
C LYS A 218 10.59 7.09 -14.76
N PHE A 219 10.40 5.79 -14.93
CA PHE A 219 9.29 5.07 -14.32
C PHE A 219 9.41 5.00 -12.80
N ALA A 220 10.63 4.89 -12.26
CA ALA A 220 10.90 4.82 -10.83
C ALA A 220 10.34 6.03 -10.04
N THR A 221 10.33 7.23 -10.63
CA THR A 221 9.78 8.45 -10.00
C THR A 221 8.25 8.42 -9.90
N HIS A 222 7.59 7.54 -10.66
CA HIS A 222 6.14 7.43 -10.73
C HIS A 222 5.58 6.13 -10.14
N LEU A 223 6.43 5.27 -9.55
CA LEU A 223 6.02 3.98 -9.00
C LEU A 223 4.90 4.09 -7.97
N HIS A 224 4.90 5.14 -7.14
CA HIS A 224 3.83 5.34 -6.18
C HIS A 224 2.44 5.41 -6.84
N SER A 225 2.30 6.31 -7.83
CA SER A 225 1.05 6.55 -8.55
C SER A 225 0.67 5.36 -9.44
N TYR A 226 1.67 4.69 -10.01
CA TYR A 226 1.47 3.47 -10.77
C TYR A 226 0.90 2.35 -9.88
N PHE A 227 1.48 2.13 -8.70
CA PHE A 227 0.99 1.14 -7.74
C PHE A 227 -0.40 1.48 -7.22
N LEU A 228 -0.74 2.76 -7.01
CA LEU A 228 -2.12 3.16 -6.69
C LEU A 228 -3.11 2.75 -7.79
N THR A 229 -2.72 2.96 -9.05
CA THR A 229 -3.54 2.59 -10.22
C THR A 229 -3.75 1.08 -10.27
N LEU A 230 -2.68 0.28 -10.13
CA LEU A 230 -2.80 -1.18 -10.03
C LEU A 230 -3.67 -1.60 -8.83
N GLY A 231 -3.56 -0.89 -7.71
CA GLY A 231 -4.40 -1.11 -6.53
C GLY A 231 -5.88 -1.04 -6.85
N ASN A 232 -6.33 -0.05 -7.61
CA ASN A 232 -7.74 0.07 -8.00
C ASN A 232 -8.17 -1.06 -8.94
N ILE A 233 -7.29 -1.50 -9.84
CA ILE A 233 -7.55 -2.62 -10.75
C ILE A 233 -7.64 -3.95 -10.00
N LEU A 234 -6.88 -4.12 -8.92
CA LEU A 234 -6.98 -5.31 -8.06
C LEU A 234 -8.32 -5.40 -7.31
N ASP A 235 -9.11 -4.32 -7.23
CA ASP A 235 -10.47 -4.36 -6.68
C ASP A 235 -11.53 -4.83 -7.70
N ASP A 236 -11.13 -5.22 -8.91
CA ASP A 236 -12.03 -5.66 -9.99
C ASP A 236 -12.79 -6.95 -9.61
N LEU A 237 -14.05 -7.02 -10.00
CA LEU A 237 -14.88 -8.22 -9.83
C LEU A 237 -14.47 -9.34 -10.78
N ASN A 238 -13.86 -9.01 -11.91
CA ASN A 238 -13.39 -9.97 -12.89
C ASN A 238 -12.05 -10.57 -12.48
N PHE A 239 -12.09 -11.84 -12.12
CA PHE A 239 -10.91 -12.60 -11.72
C PHE A 239 -9.77 -12.60 -12.77
N LYS A 240 -10.10 -12.61 -14.07
CA LYS A 240 -9.08 -12.59 -15.12
C LYS A 240 -8.30 -11.28 -15.10
N VAL A 241 -8.99 -10.15 -14.86
CA VAL A 241 -8.35 -8.83 -14.71
C VAL A 241 -7.42 -8.83 -13.49
N ILE A 242 -7.88 -9.31 -12.34
CA ILE A 242 -7.03 -9.47 -11.14
C ILE A 242 -5.79 -10.32 -11.46
N SER A 243 -5.98 -11.47 -12.10
CA SER A 243 -4.89 -12.40 -12.41
C SER A 243 -3.82 -11.77 -13.30
N VAL A 244 -4.24 -11.07 -14.36
CA VAL A 244 -3.30 -10.38 -15.27
C VAL A 244 -2.69 -9.16 -14.60
N CYS A 245 -3.42 -8.45 -13.74
CA CYS A 245 -2.86 -7.33 -12.98
C CYS A 245 -1.75 -7.80 -12.02
N LEU A 246 -1.92 -8.96 -11.37
CA LEU A 246 -0.85 -9.57 -10.56
C LEU A 246 0.36 -9.99 -11.42
N ASP A 247 0.15 -10.45 -12.66
CA ASP A 247 1.25 -10.72 -13.61
C ASP A 247 2.01 -9.44 -14.01
N VAL A 248 1.27 -8.36 -14.26
CA VAL A 248 1.85 -7.04 -14.53
C VAL A 248 2.64 -6.54 -13.32
N LEU A 249 2.10 -6.69 -12.10
CA LEU A 249 2.80 -6.33 -10.87
C LEU A 249 4.09 -7.14 -10.73
N GLN A 250 4.04 -8.46 -10.87
CA GLN A 250 5.21 -9.33 -10.81
C GLN A 250 6.30 -8.88 -11.80
N LEU A 251 5.95 -8.73 -13.09
CA LEU A 251 6.88 -8.31 -14.13
C LEU A 251 7.47 -6.92 -13.84
N THR A 252 6.65 -6.00 -13.31
CA THR A 252 7.11 -4.68 -12.90
C THR A 252 8.23 -4.79 -11.88
N LEU A 253 8.04 -5.59 -10.81
CA LEU A 253 9.02 -5.71 -9.74
C LEU A 253 10.33 -6.34 -10.24
N GLU A 254 10.25 -7.35 -11.12
CA GLU A 254 11.41 -7.99 -11.73
C GLU A 254 12.21 -7.03 -12.61
N LYS A 255 11.53 -6.20 -13.42
CA LYS A 255 12.18 -5.30 -14.37
C LYS A 255 12.75 -4.06 -13.68
N ILE A 256 12.07 -3.54 -12.66
CA ILE A 256 12.48 -2.35 -11.91
C ILE A 256 13.56 -2.68 -10.87
N GLY A 257 13.51 -3.85 -10.23
CA GLY A 257 14.55 -4.30 -9.33
C GLY A 257 14.67 -3.44 -8.06
N SER A 258 15.88 -3.01 -7.69
CA SER A 258 16.16 -2.35 -6.40
C SER A 258 15.41 -1.03 -6.16
N TYR A 259 14.93 -0.35 -7.21
CA TYR A 259 14.11 0.87 -7.07
C TYR A 259 12.78 0.60 -6.34
N ILE A 260 12.35 -0.66 -6.18
CA ILE A 260 11.11 -0.99 -5.45
C ILE A 260 11.27 -0.91 -3.92
N SER A 261 12.49 -0.88 -3.38
CA SER A 261 12.75 -0.96 -1.94
C SER A 261 11.99 0.08 -1.08
N PRO A 262 11.83 1.34 -1.49
CA PRO A 262 11.02 2.32 -0.75
C PRO A 262 9.52 2.01 -0.72
N TYR A 263 9.05 1.14 -1.62
CA TYR A 263 7.64 0.82 -1.83
C TYR A 263 7.22 -0.53 -1.25
N THR A 264 8.08 -1.20 -0.47
CA THR A 264 7.79 -2.52 0.12
C THR A 264 6.44 -2.58 0.82
N GLN A 265 6.11 -1.57 1.66
CA GLN A 265 4.81 -1.51 2.33
C GLN A 265 3.64 -1.40 1.34
N GLN A 266 3.79 -0.58 0.30
CA GLN A 266 2.75 -0.40 -0.71
C GLN A 266 2.53 -1.70 -1.50
N ILE A 267 3.61 -2.40 -1.88
CA ILE A 267 3.55 -3.67 -2.60
C ILE A 267 2.86 -4.75 -1.76
N VAL A 268 3.23 -4.88 -0.47
CA VAL A 268 2.55 -5.80 0.46
C VAL A 268 1.07 -5.42 0.59
N GLY A 269 0.77 -4.12 0.67
CA GLY A 269 -0.60 -3.60 0.66
C GLY A 269 -1.40 -4.02 -0.58
N LEU A 270 -0.80 -4.00 -1.77
CA LEU A 270 -1.45 -4.43 -3.01
C LEU A 270 -1.84 -5.90 -2.98
N VAL A 271 -0.88 -6.79 -2.69
CA VAL A 271 -1.15 -8.24 -2.68
C VAL A 271 -2.06 -8.66 -1.52
N SER A 272 -2.08 -7.89 -0.43
CA SER A 272 -2.91 -8.21 0.74
C SER A 272 -4.40 -8.26 0.45
N LYS A 273 -4.88 -7.53 -0.57
CA LYS A 273 -6.27 -7.54 -1.04
C LYS A 273 -6.75 -8.94 -1.45
N HIS A 274 -5.83 -9.83 -1.80
CA HIS A 274 -6.13 -11.18 -2.27
C HIS A 274 -5.55 -12.29 -1.39
N PHE A 275 -5.02 -11.97 -0.20
CA PHE A 275 -4.63 -12.99 0.76
C PHE A 275 -5.82 -13.87 1.14
N GLY A 276 -5.55 -15.15 1.37
CA GLY A 276 -6.55 -16.14 1.73
C GLY A 276 -7.48 -16.52 0.56
N SER A 277 -7.11 -16.18 -0.68
CA SER A 277 -7.85 -16.58 -1.88
C SER A 277 -8.02 -18.11 -1.94
N GLN A 278 -9.16 -18.60 -2.43
CA GLN A 278 -9.37 -20.03 -2.65
C GLN A 278 -8.73 -20.53 -3.95
N LYS A 279 -8.39 -19.61 -4.85
CA LYS A 279 -7.84 -19.92 -6.17
C LYS A 279 -6.33 -20.06 -6.06
N LEU A 280 -5.84 -21.28 -6.33
CA LEU A 280 -4.43 -21.64 -6.20
C LEU A 280 -3.49 -20.73 -7.00
N SER A 281 -3.91 -20.34 -8.21
CA SER A 281 -3.11 -19.48 -9.10
C SER A 281 -2.81 -18.11 -8.51
N LEU A 282 -3.70 -17.49 -7.71
CA LEU A 282 -3.37 -16.23 -7.04
C LEU A 282 -2.39 -16.46 -5.91
N LYS A 283 -2.54 -17.54 -5.14
CA LYS A 283 -1.59 -17.84 -4.05
C LYS A 283 -0.17 -17.99 -4.59
N GLN A 284 -0.02 -18.66 -5.74
CA GLN A 284 1.27 -18.81 -6.42
C GLN A 284 1.82 -17.43 -6.81
N LYS A 285 1.02 -16.58 -7.46
CA LYS A 285 1.44 -15.20 -7.84
C LYS A 285 1.81 -14.35 -6.63
N ILE A 286 0.98 -14.37 -5.59
CA ILE A 286 1.21 -13.62 -4.34
C ILE A 286 2.53 -14.06 -3.69
N MET A 287 2.76 -15.38 -3.58
CA MET A 287 4.00 -15.93 -3.05
C MET A 287 5.20 -15.45 -3.87
N ILE A 288 5.14 -15.56 -5.19
CA ILE A 288 6.20 -15.11 -6.09
C ILE A 288 6.48 -13.62 -5.92
N ILE A 289 5.44 -12.77 -5.90
CA ILE A 289 5.57 -11.32 -5.69
C ILE A 289 6.23 -11.02 -4.34
N CYS A 290 5.83 -11.71 -3.27
CA CYS A 290 6.47 -11.56 -1.96
C CYS A 290 7.96 -11.94 -2.02
N MET A 291 8.30 -13.07 -2.64
CA MET A 291 9.69 -13.52 -2.79
C MET A 291 10.54 -12.55 -3.61
N ILE A 292 10.01 -11.99 -4.71
CA ILE A 292 10.69 -10.97 -5.52
C ILE A 292 10.89 -9.69 -4.71
N THR A 293 9.88 -9.27 -3.96
CA THR A 293 9.97 -8.08 -3.10
C THR A 293 11.05 -8.26 -2.04
N MET A 294 11.15 -9.44 -1.42
CA MET A 294 12.19 -9.77 -0.45
C MET A 294 13.58 -9.74 -1.08
N GLN A 295 13.73 -10.21 -2.32
CA GLN A 295 14.99 -10.22 -3.05
C GLN A 295 15.54 -8.82 -3.35
N TYR A 296 14.68 -7.85 -3.68
CA TYR A 296 15.10 -6.49 -4.06
C TYR A 296 15.03 -5.44 -2.95
N SER A 297 14.44 -5.76 -1.79
CA SER A 297 14.35 -4.84 -0.65
C SER A 297 15.03 -5.43 0.60
N SER A 298 14.34 -6.33 1.30
CA SER A 298 14.85 -7.14 2.41
C SER A 298 13.75 -8.09 2.88
N SER A 299 14.11 -9.35 3.17
CA SER A 299 13.21 -10.33 3.80
C SER A 299 12.64 -9.82 5.13
N LYS A 300 13.47 -9.17 5.96
CA LYS A 300 13.07 -8.55 7.23
C LYS A 300 11.93 -7.54 7.08
N ASN A 301 12.03 -6.66 6.09
CA ASN A 301 11.03 -5.60 5.86
C ASN A 301 9.72 -6.17 5.33
N VAL A 302 9.77 -7.15 4.43
CA VAL A 302 8.54 -7.78 3.94
C VAL A 302 7.85 -8.55 5.07
N ILE A 303 8.61 -9.32 5.87
CA ILE A 303 8.06 -10.05 7.03
C ILE A 303 7.39 -9.10 8.02
N SER A 304 8.01 -7.97 8.34
CA SER A 304 7.42 -7.01 9.30
C SER A 304 6.06 -6.48 8.84
N HIS A 305 5.90 -6.21 7.53
CA HIS A 305 4.62 -5.81 6.96
C HIS A 305 3.61 -6.98 6.86
N LEU A 306 4.06 -8.22 6.70
CA LEU A 306 3.20 -9.41 6.68
C LEU A 306 2.66 -9.78 8.07
N CYS A 307 3.44 -9.57 9.13
CA CYS A 307 3.05 -9.97 10.50
C CYS A 307 1.73 -9.35 10.96
N VAL A 308 1.36 -8.16 10.48
CA VAL A 308 0.07 -7.50 10.81
C VAL A 308 -1.14 -8.37 10.42
N TYR A 309 -1.01 -9.24 9.41
CA TYR A 309 -2.07 -10.11 8.92
C TYR A 309 -2.17 -11.46 9.67
N SER A 310 -1.21 -11.75 10.56
CA SER A 310 -1.18 -12.99 11.34
C SER A 310 -2.35 -13.11 12.34
N GLU A 311 -2.92 -11.98 12.77
CA GLU A 311 -4.09 -11.92 13.68
C GLU A 311 -5.41 -11.69 12.93
N HIS A 312 -5.40 -11.79 11.59
CA HIS A 312 -6.57 -11.47 10.78
C HIS A 312 -7.74 -12.45 11.04
N ARG A 313 -8.99 -11.96 11.01
CA ARG A 313 -10.21 -12.77 11.25
C ARG A 313 -10.32 -14.02 10.38
N SER A 314 -9.89 -13.92 9.11
CA SER A 314 -9.89 -15.03 8.15
C SER A 314 -8.72 -15.98 8.41
N SER A 315 -9.03 -17.22 8.76
CA SER A 315 -8.02 -18.26 8.95
C SER A 315 -7.20 -18.57 7.70
N ARG A 316 -7.78 -18.36 6.51
CA ARG A 316 -7.07 -18.54 5.24
C ARG A 316 -5.93 -17.53 5.09
N ILE A 317 -6.15 -16.30 5.56
CA ILE A 317 -5.12 -15.26 5.55
C ILE A 317 -4.01 -15.63 6.55
N ARG A 318 -4.38 -15.97 7.79
CA ARG A 318 -3.40 -16.39 8.80
C ARG A 318 -2.52 -17.56 8.31
N GLU A 319 -3.13 -18.59 7.73
CA GLU A 319 -2.42 -19.73 7.12
C GLU A 319 -1.45 -19.28 6.01
N GLU A 320 -1.92 -18.42 5.09
CA GLU A 320 -1.11 -17.98 3.95
C GLU A 320 0.09 -17.13 4.39
N ILE A 321 -0.09 -16.26 5.38
CA ILE A 321 0.98 -15.45 5.95
C ILE A 321 2.07 -16.33 6.58
N LEU A 322 1.66 -17.33 7.37
CA LEU A 322 2.60 -18.30 7.94
C LEU A 322 3.39 -19.02 6.85
N ASN A 323 2.73 -19.42 5.75
CA ASN A 323 3.40 -20.07 4.63
C ASN A 323 4.39 -19.15 3.89
N ILE A 324 4.07 -17.86 3.72
CA ILE A 324 5.00 -16.89 3.11
C ILE A 324 6.22 -16.68 4.01
N ILE A 325 6.04 -16.58 5.33
CA ILE A 325 7.16 -16.46 6.28
C ILE A 325 8.01 -17.75 6.27
N THR A 326 7.38 -18.92 6.24
CA THR A 326 8.08 -20.22 6.09
C THR A 326 8.93 -20.24 4.82
N ALA A 327 8.36 -19.85 3.67
CA ALA A 327 9.10 -19.76 2.41
C ALA A 327 10.28 -18.80 2.51
N SER A 328 10.08 -17.66 3.18
CA SER A 328 11.14 -16.67 3.39
C SER A 328 12.32 -17.23 4.18
N LEU A 329 12.06 -17.92 5.29
CA LEU A 329 13.12 -18.47 6.15
C LEU A 329 13.84 -19.66 5.51
N LEU A 330 13.17 -20.39 4.60
CA LEU A 330 13.79 -21.46 3.82
C LEU A 330 14.65 -20.94 2.66
N LYS A 331 14.34 -19.75 2.12
CA LYS A 331 14.97 -19.20 0.92
C LYS A 331 16.07 -18.18 1.20
N PHE A 332 15.88 -17.33 2.21
CA PHE A 332 16.77 -16.21 2.50
C PHE A 332 17.56 -16.44 3.78
N ASP A 333 18.73 -15.81 3.87
CA ASP A 333 19.52 -15.83 5.10
C ASP A 333 18.74 -15.20 6.27
N SER A 334 18.72 -15.93 7.39
CA SER A 334 17.98 -15.55 8.59
C SER A 334 18.77 -14.66 9.54
N SER A 335 20.07 -14.44 9.30
CA SER A 335 20.96 -13.64 10.16
C SER A 335 20.46 -12.22 10.43
N SER A 336 19.73 -11.62 9.48
CA SER A 336 19.18 -10.25 9.61
C SER A 336 17.74 -10.21 10.17
N ILE A 337 17.11 -11.37 10.37
CA ILE A 337 15.70 -11.50 10.74
C ILE A 337 15.58 -11.66 12.26
N ASN A 338 14.66 -10.91 12.87
CA ASN A 338 14.36 -11.07 14.30
C ASN A 338 13.51 -12.34 14.51
N LEU A 339 14.17 -13.49 14.70
CA LEU A 339 13.53 -14.79 14.93
C LEU A 339 12.66 -14.80 16.19
N LYS A 340 13.02 -14.02 17.22
CA LYS A 340 12.19 -13.88 18.42
C LYS A 340 10.84 -13.25 18.09
N ALA A 341 10.81 -12.18 17.30
CA ALA A 341 9.56 -11.54 16.88
C ALA A 341 8.67 -12.49 16.05
N ILE A 342 9.27 -13.35 15.23
CA ILE A 342 8.53 -14.41 14.52
C ILE A 342 8.01 -15.45 15.52
N GLY A 343 8.80 -15.81 16.52
CA GLY A 343 8.40 -16.64 17.67
C GLY A 343 7.14 -16.11 18.37
N ASP A 344 7.15 -14.82 18.70
CA ASP A 344 6.03 -14.13 19.37
C ASP A 344 4.74 -14.16 18.50
N VAL A 345 4.87 -14.20 17.17
CA VAL A 345 3.74 -14.33 16.22
C VAL A 345 3.27 -15.78 16.06
N VAL A 346 4.18 -16.74 15.91
CA VAL A 346 3.82 -18.13 15.58
C VAL A 346 3.30 -18.91 16.79
N VAL A 347 3.80 -18.63 18.00
CA VAL A 347 3.44 -19.37 19.23
C VAL A 347 1.93 -19.32 19.48
N PRO A 348 1.25 -18.15 19.47
CA PRO A 348 -0.21 -18.09 19.61
C PRO A 348 -0.99 -18.86 18.53
N LEU A 349 -0.44 -18.96 17.31
CA LEU A 349 -1.10 -19.62 16.18
C LEU A 349 -1.01 -21.16 16.25
N THR A 350 -0.18 -21.71 17.15
CA THR A 350 -0.14 -23.16 17.43
C THR A 350 -1.41 -23.68 18.11
N VAL A 351 -2.21 -22.78 18.69
CA VAL A 351 -3.51 -23.07 19.32
C VAL A 351 -4.68 -22.44 18.56
N ASP A 352 -4.47 -22.02 17.31
CA ASP A 352 -5.52 -21.45 16.47
C ASP A 352 -6.72 -22.40 16.36
N PRO A 353 -7.98 -21.91 16.35
CA PRO A 353 -9.16 -22.78 16.24
C PRO A 353 -9.19 -23.61 14.94
N LYS A 354 -8.51 -23.17 13.88
CA LYS A 354 -8.51 -23.85 12.58
C LYS A 354 -7.26 -24.72 12.40
N ARG A 355 -7.50 -26.02 12.19
CA ARG A 355 -6.49 -27.06 11.88
C ARG A 355 -5.40 -26.59 10.91
N ARG A 356 -5.78 -25.96 9.78
CA ARG A 356 -4.81 -25.54 8.75
C ARG A 356 -3.84 -24.48 9.24
N VAL A 357 -4.30 -23.58 10.11
CA VAL A 357 -3.44 -22.55 10.72
C VAL A 357 -2.49 -23.19 11.72
N ARG A 358 -2.99 -24.11 12.58
CA ARG A 358 -2.12 -24.87 13.49
C ARG A 358 -1.04 -25.64 12.74
N LEU A 359 -1.40 -26.30 11.64
CA LEU A 359 -0.44 -27.01 10.79
C LEU A 359 0.63 -26.06 10.24
N ALA A 360 0.23 -24.94 9.63
CA ALA A 360 1.16 -23.93 9.13
C ALA A 360 2.06 -23.37 10.24
N ALA A 361 1.52 -23.18 11.46
CA ALA A 361 2.25 -22.68 12.61
C ALA A 361 3.28 -23.69 13.11
N PHE A 362 2.94 -24.98 13.18
CA PHE A 362 3.88 -26.05 13.54
C PHE A 362 5.03 -26.15 12.54
N GLU A 363 4.74 -26.01 11.24
CA GLU A 363 5.76 -26.02 10.19
C GLU A 363 6.67 -24.79 10.27
N LEU A 364 6.12 -23.59 10.46
CA LEU A 364 6.92 -22.39 10.67
C LEU A 364 7.75 -22.49 11.95
N PHE A 365 7.18 -23.00 13.05
CA PHE A 365 7.89 -23.18 14.31
C PHE A 365 9.11 -24.07 14.15
N ALA A 366 8.97 -25.19 13.43
CA ALA A 366 10.10 -26.09 13.14
C ALA A 366 11.21 -25.37 12.35
N VAL A 367 10.85 -24.52 11.38
CA VAL A 367 11.82 -23.72 10.63
C VAL A 367 12.50 -22.66 11.52
N VAL A 368 11.74 -21.95 12.36
CA VAL A 368 12.30 -20.95 13.29
C VAL A 368 13.29 -21.61 14.25
N VAL A 369 12.97 -22.80 14.79
CA VAL A 369 13.88 -23.58 15.63
C VAL A 369 15.14 -23.99 14.87
N HIS A 370 15.02 -24.39 13.61
CA HIS A 370 16.18 -24.75 12.79
C HIS A 370 17.10 -23.55 12.51
N CYS A 371 16.52 -22.36 12.27
CA CYS A 371 17.29 -21.12 12.10
C CYS A 371 17.87 -20.59 13.43
N SER A 372 17.30 -21.00 14.56
CA SER A 372 17.67 -20.56 15.91
C SER A 372 18.79 -21.42 16.47
N ASN A 373 20.05 -20.99 16.35
CA ASN A 373 21.18 -21.77 16.87
C ASN A 373 21.16 -21.90 18.41
N ASP A 374 20.69 -20.89 19.15
CA ASP A 374 20.71 -20.88 20.64
C ASP A 374 19.37 -20.53 21.32
N SER A 375 18.38 -19.98 20.60
CA SER A 375 17.12 -19.46 21.16
C SER A 375 15.99 -20.51 21.30
N VAL A 376 16.27 -21.80 21.09
CA VAL A 376 15.26 -22.87 21.19
C VAL A 376 14.65 -22.94 22.59
N LYS A 377 15.46 -22.73 23.65
CA LYS A 377 14.99 -22.75 25.05
C LYS A 377 13.98 -21.64 25.32
N GLU A 378 14.20 -20.44 24.79
CA GLU A 378 13.30 -19.29 24.96
C GLU A 378 11.97 -19.48 24.22
N LEU A 379 12.02 -20.04 23.01
CA LEU A 379 10.83 -20.39 22.24
C LEU A 379 9.99 -21.46 22.96
N LEU A 380 10.62 -22.52 23.47
CA LEU A 380 9.94 -23.56 24.25
C LEU A 380 9.39 -23.02 25.58
N LYS A 381 10.06 -22.06 26.21
CA LYS A 381 9.53 -21.35 27.37
C LYS A 381 8.25 -20.59 27.03
N SER A 382 8.25 -19.83 25.93
CA SER A 382 7.06 -19.10 25.47
C SER A 382 5.86 -20.03 25.20
N VAL A 383 6.12 -21.24 24.67
CA VAL A 383 5.10 -22.29 24.51
C VAL A 383 4.59 -22.77 25.87
N THR A 384 5.49 -23.01 26.83
CA THR A 384 5.15 -23.45 28.19
C THR A 384 4.27 -22.42 28.90
N ASP A 385 4.61 -21.14 28.78
CA ASP A 385 3.85 -20.04 29.39
C ASP A 385 2.45 -19.93 28.76
N LEU A 386 2.33 -20.11 27.44
CA LEU A 386 1.03 -20.14 26.74
C LEU A 386 0.18 -21.34 27.18
N GLU A 387 0.79 -22.52 27.29
CA GLU A 387 0.14 -23.75 27.74
C GLU A 387 -0.45 -23.59 29.15
N GLN A 388 0.32 -23.04 30.08
CA GLN A 388 -0.12 -22.79 31.45
C GLN A 388 -1.23 -21.72 31.52
N LYS A 389 -1.05 -20.61 30.79
CA LYS A 389 -1.98 -19.47 30.82
C LYS A 389 -3.39 -19.83 30.35
N TYR A 390 -3.51 -20.68 29.33
CA TYR A 390 -4.80 -21.01 28.70
C TYR A 390 -5.24 -22.45 28.94
N GLY A 391 -4.53 -23.23 29.76
CA GLY A 391 -4.87 -24.62 30.06
C GLY A 391 -4.76 -25.57 28.85
N ASN A 392 -3.89 -25.25 27.89
CA ASN A 392 -3.67 -26.02 26.66
C ASN A 392 -2.67 -27.16 26.89
N TYR A 393 -2.91 -27.96 27.94
CA TYR A 393 -1.97 -29.00 28.38
C TYR A 393 -1.67 -30.01 27.25
N GLY A 394 -0.40 -30.35 27.05
CA GLY A 394 0.08 -31.23 25.99
C GLY A 394 0.65 -30.51 24.77
N LEU A 395 0.49 -29.18 24.66
CA LEU A 395 1.04 -28.38 23.56
C LEU A 395 2.57 -28.48 23.47
N LEU A 396 3.27 -28.31 24.59
CA LEU A 396 4.73 -28.40 24.63
C LEU A 396 5.22 -29.78 24.16
N SER A 397 4.53 -30.84 24.57
CA SER A 397 4.83 -32.22 24.14
C SER A 397 4.64 -32.38 22.64
N ALA A 398 3.54 -31.87 22.08
CA ALA A 398 3.28 -31.87 20.64
C ALA A 398 4.36 -31.12 19.86
N ILE A 399 4.75 -29.93 20.31
CA ILE A 399 5.82 -29.15 19.67
C ILE A 399 7.17 -29.87 19.74
N LYS A 400 7.51 -30.49 20.88
CA LYS A 400 8.73 -31.28 21.02
C LYS A 400 8.77 -32.45 20.02
N VAL A 401 7.65 -33.15 19.82
CA VAL A 401 7.53 -34.20 18.80
C VAL A 401 7.76 -33.64 17.40
N ARG A 402 7.15 -32.50 17.06
CA ARG A 402 7.35 -31.89 15.73
C ARG A 402 8.83 -31.53 15.49
N ILE A 403 9.52 -30.98 16.48
CA ILE A 403 10.94 -30.63 16.37
C ILE A 403 11.80 -31.89 16.25
N SER A 404 11.50 -32.95 17.01
CA SER A 404 12.30 -34.18 17.03
C SER A 404 12.28 -34.93 15.70
N ARG A 405 11.28 -34.69 14.83
CA ARG A 405 11.25 -35.25 13.48
C ARG A 405 12.43 -34.80 12.60
N LYS A 406 13.05 -33.65 12.89
CA LYS A 406 14.19 -33.07 12.14
C LYS A 406 13.97 -32.97 10.63
N THR A 407 12.72 -32.92 10.20
CA THR A 407 12.31 -32.71 8.81
C THR A 407 11.66 -31.33 8.67
N LEU A 408 12.08 -30.59 7.66
CA LEU A 408 11.55 -29.26 7.37
C LEU A 408 10.58 -29.29 6.19
N PRO A 409 9.59 -28.37 6.16
CA PRO A 409 8.77 -28.15 4.98
C PRO A 409 9.64 -27.77 3.78
N LYS A 410 9.11 -27.97 2.57
CA LYS A 410 9.81 -27.69 1.31
C LYS A 410 9.04 -26.68 0.47
N ILE A 411 9.75 -25.89 -0.32
CA ILE A 411 9.14 -25.05 -1.36
C ILE A 411 8.97 -25.93 -2.61
N ARG A 412 7.74 -26.09 -3.07
CA ARG A 412 7.38 -26.84 -4.29
C ARG A 412 7.81 -26.08 -5.54
N ARG A 413 7.78 -26.76 -6.70
CA ARG A 413 8.07 -26.14 -8.01
C ARG A 413 7.14 -24.97 -8.36
N ASP A 414 5.92 -24.97 -7.84
CA ASP A 414 4.95 -23.89 -8.02
C ASP A 414 5.09 -22.75 -6.99
N GLY A 415 6.13 -22.81 -6.15
CA GLY A 415 6.45 -21.79 -5.14
C GLY A 415 5.71 -21.96 -3.82
N LEU A 416 4.73 -22.85 -3.72
CA LEU A 416 3.97 -23.06 -2.48
C LEU A 416 4.67 -24.02 -1.52
N ILE A 417 4.25 -24.00 -0.26
CA ILE A 417 4.82 -24.87 0.78
C ILE A 417 4.22 -26.28 0.73
N GLU A 418 5.09 -27.27 0.73
CA GLU A 418 4.80 -28.67 1.06
C GLU A 418 5.21 -28.93 2.51
N TYR A 419 4.23 -29.31 3.34
CA TYR A 419 4.46 -29.55 4.76
C TYR A 419 5.16 -30.89 4.99
N ALA A 420 6.05 -30.93 5.99
CA ALA A 420 6.73 -32.16 6.36
C ALA A 420 5.89 -33.07 7.27
N THR A 421 4.93 -32.51 8.01
CA THR A 421 3.96 -33.31 8.77
C THR A 421 2.98 -34.00 7.81
N PRO A 422 2.99 -35.34 7.70
CA PRO A 422 2.09 -36.04 6.79
C PRO A 422 0.64 -35.90 7.26
N LEU A 423 -0.25 -35.57 6.32
CA LEU A 423 -1.70 -35.52 6.57
C LEU A 423 -2.42 -36.83 6.21
N ASP A 424 -1.67 -37.87 5.83
CA ASP A 424 -2.21 -39.08 5.19
C ASP A 424 -3.38 -39.68 5.97
N SER A 425 -4.48 -39.82 5.24
CA SER A 425 -5.79 -40.28 5.65
C SER A 425 -5.89 -41.80 5.90
N ASP A 426 -4.80 -42.55 5.69
CA ASP A 426 -4.84 -44.02 5.66
C ASP A 426 -4.10 -44.71 6.82
N VAL A 427 -3.63 -43.96 7.82
CA VAL A 427 -3.15 -44.59 9.06
C VAL A 427 -4.37 -44.90 9.93
N SER A 428 -4.64 -46.19 10.12
CA SER A 428 -5.77 -46.70 10.91
C SER A 428 -5.94 -45.89 12.21
N ILE A 429 -7.04 -45.15 12.32
CA ILE A 429 -7.38 -44.24 13.43
C ILE A 429 -7.19 -44.91 14.80
N ASN A 430 -7.35 -46.23 14.88
CA ASN A 430 -7.19 -47.03 16.09
C ASN A 430 -5.74 -47.21 16.56
N LYS A 431 -4.73 -47.20 15.67
CA LYS A 431 -3.30 -47.32 16.04
C LYS A 431 -2.70 -45.98 16.49
N LEU A 432 -3.27 -44.87 16.03
CA LEU A 432 -2.82 -43.51 16.33
C LEU A 432 -3.29 -43.00 17.69
N ARG A 433 -4.41 -43.48 18.24
CA ARG A 433 -5.01 -42.95 19.48
C ARG A 433 -4.18 -43.18 20.75
N TYR A 434 -3.16 -44.04 20.70
CA TYR A 434 -2.35 -44.40 21.87
C TYR A 434 -0.83 -44.25 21.68
N SER A 435 -0.37 -43.83 20.50
CA SER A 435 1.07 -43.60 20.27
C SER A 435 1.46 -42.17 20.62
N THR A 436 2.42 -42.02 21.53
CA THR A 436 3.06 -40.75 21.90
C THR A 436 3.95 -40.17 20.78
N GLU A 437 4.17 -40.92 19.70
CA GLU A 437 5.03 -40.52 18.58
C GLU A 437 4.35 -39.54 17.62
N ASN A 438 3.02 -39.36 17.73
CA ASN A 438 2.22 -38.53 16.82
C ASN A 438 1.41 -37.45 17.55
N LEU A 439 1.91 -36.97 18.69
CA LEU A 439 1.24 -35.94 19.49
C LEU A 439 1.11 -34.62 18.72
N ASP A 440 2.06 -34.29 17.84
CA ASP A 440 1.98 -33.15 16.93
C ASP A 440 0.79 -33.25 15.97
N TYR A 441 0.65 -34.39 15.30
CA TYR A 441 -0.48 -34.66 14.40
C TYR A 441 -1.81 -34.64 15.16
N GLN A 442 -1.89 -35.34 16.30
CA GLN A 442 -3.09 -35.35 17.13
C GLN A 442 -3.47 -33.93 17.58
N TRP A 443 -2.51 -33.11 17.99
CA TRP A 443 -2.74 -31.71 18.36
C TRP A 443 -3.26 -30.88 17.18
N ILE A 444 -2.61 -30.99 16.02
CA ILE A 444 -3.02 -30.30 14.79
C ILE A 444 -4.44 -30.71 14.38
N MET A 445 -4.80 -31.98 14.51
CA MET A 445 -6.12 -32.50 14.17
C MET A 445 -7.17 -32.19 15.23
N SER A 446 -6.78 -32.04 16.49
CA SER A 446 -7.69 -31.79 17.58
C SER A 446 -8.41 -30.46 17.42
N GLY A 447 -9.72 -30.50 17.14
CA GLY A 447 -10.57 -29.31 17.14
C GLY A 447 -10.62 -28.69 18.54
N SER A 448 -10.96 -27.41 18.64
CA SER A 448 -11.01 -26.66 19.90
C SER A 448 -12.02 -27.16 20.94
N SER A 449 -12.77 -28.25 20.71
CA SER A 449 -13.94 -28.59 21.55
C SER A 449 -14.00 -30.02 22.11
N GLU A 450 -13.22 -31.01 21.65
CA GLU A 450 -13.39 -32.40 22.15
C GLU A 450 -12.11 -33.17 22.46
N SER A 451 -11.01 -32.95 21.75
CA SER A 451 -9.74 -33.68 21.95
C SER A 451 -8.80 -33.00 22.94
N SER A 452 -9.01 -31.71 23.22
CA SER A 452 -8.41 -31.02 24.36
C SER A 452 -8.74 -31.71 25.68
N ASN A 453 -9.87 -32.41 25.79
CA ASN A 453 -10.22 -33.23 26.96
C ASN A 453 -9.30 -34.45 27.14
N MET A 454 -8.74 -35.03 26.07
CA MET A 454 -7.80 -36.15 26.18
C MET A 454 -6.41 -35.66 26.58
N PHE A 455 -5.90 -34.63 25.90
CA PHE A 455 -4.61 -34.03 26.20
C PHE A 455 -4.58 -33.40 27.61
N SER A 456 -5.64 -32.68 28.00
CA SER A 456 -5.76 -32.18 29.36
C SER A 456 -5.86 -33.29 30.40
N ARG A 457 -6.57 -34.40 30.16
CA ARG A 457 -6.57 -35.52 31.12
C ARG A 457 -5.21 -36.19 31.28
N LEU A 458 -4.44 -36.33 30.19
CA LEU A 458 -3.12 -36.98 30.21
C LEU A 458 -2.01 -36.10 30.79
N PHE A 459 -2.07 -34.78 30.54
CA PHE A 459 -0.96 -33.86 30.82
C PHE A 459 -1.29 -32.79 31.86
N LYS A 460 -2.52 -32.71 32.39
CA LYS A 460 -2.82 -31.81 33.51
C LYS A 460 -2.05 -32.30 34.75
N PRO A 461 -1.34 -31.41 35.47
CA PRO A 461 -0.70 -31.79 36.71
C PRO A 461 -1.77 -32.30 37.69
N LEU A 462 -1.60 -33.54 38.17
CA LEU A 462 -2.41 -34.10 39.25
C LEU A 462 -2.12 -33.28 40.52
N ASN A 463 -3.04 -32.41 40.91
CA ASN A 463 -3.07 -31.90 42.27
C ASN A 463 -3.46 -33.07 43.20
N PHE A 464 -2.47 -33.85 43.61
CA PHE A 464 -2.61 -34.80 44.71
C PHE A 464 -2.88 -34.00 46.00
N LYS A 465 -4.15 -33.75 46.30
CA LYS A 465 -4.56 -33.44 47.67
C LYS A 465 -4.46 -34.74 48.45
N PHE A 466 -3.41 -34.87 49.28
CA PHE A 466 -3.40 -35.82 50.38
C PHE A 466 -4.61 -35.52 51.28
N ASN A 467 -5.64 -36.36 51.20
CA ASN A 467 -6.68 -36.39 52.23
C ASN A 467 -6.08 -37.04 53.47
N LEU A 468 -5.54 -36.22 54.38
CA LEU A 468 -5.44 -36.59 55.78
C LEU A 468 -6.86 -36.57 56.34
N ILE A 469 -7.41 -37.77 56.51
CA ILE A 469 -8.64 -38.01 57.25
C ILE A 469 -8.30 -37.92 58.74
N LEU A 470 -8.83 -36.90 59.43
CA LEU A 470 -9.18 -36.98 60.85
C LEU A 470 -10.48 -36.22 61.11
N PRO A 471 -11.25 -36.61 62.14
CA PRO A 471 -12.70 -36.69 62.07
C PRO A 471 -13.44 -35.45 62.60
N THR A 472 -14.58 -35.19 61.96
CA THR A 472 -15.82 -34.54 62.45
C THR A 472 -15.78 -33.67 63.71
N ALA A 473 -16.13 -32.39 63.56
CA ALA A 473 -16.96 -31.68 64.54
C ALA A 473 -17.73 -30.51 63.90
N SER A 474 -19.06 -30.63 63.97
CA SER A 474 -20.09 -29.58 64.16
C SER A 474 -20.14 -28.33 63.27
N VAL A 475 -21.20 -28.33 62.47
CA VAL A 475 -21.97 -27.18 61.96
C VAL A 475 -22.25 -26.14 63.07
N ILE A 476 -21.91 -24.87 62.84
CA ILE A 476 -22.53 -23.71 63.50
C ILE A 476 -22.85 -22.65 62.44
N LYS A 477 -24.07 -22.10 62.56
CA LYS A 477 -24.80 -21.19 61.65
C LYS A 477 -24.24 -19.75 61.61
N PHE A 478 -24.54 -19.09 60.48
CA PHE A 478 -24.45 -17.65 60.19
C PHE A 478 -25.09 -16.72 61.25
N PRO A 479 -24.76 -15.41 61.27
CA PRO A 479 -25.59 -14.46 60.51
C PRO A 479 -24.83 -13.33 59.78
N SER A 480 -25.52 -12.84 58.76
CA SER A 480 -25.29 -11.64 57.95
C SER A 480 -25.34 -10.34 58.76
N SER A 481 -24.57 -9.34 58.35
CA SER A 481 -24.92 -7.93 58.58
C SER A 481 -24.46 -7.06 57.41
N ASN A 482 -25.38 -6.20 56.97
CA ASN A 482 -25.27 -5.16 55.95
C ASN A 482 -24.28 -4.06 56.35
N LEU A 483 -23.80 -3.29 55.35
CA LEU A 483 -23.56 -1.83 55.34
C LEU A 483 -22.78 -1.55 54.03
N GLU A 484 -23.47 -1.12 52.97
CA GLU A 484 -23.70 0.27 52.54
C GLU A 484 -22.62 0.82 51.59
N GLU A 485 -23.10 1.22 50.41
CA GLU A 485 -22.42 1.94 49.35
C GLU A 485 -21.98 3.34 49.81
N SER A 486 -20.75 3.74 49.49
CA SER A 486 -20.44 5.16 49.27
C SER A 486 -19.25 5.37 48.33
N SER A 487 -19.58 5.99 47.19
CA SER A 487 -18.82 7.04 46.50
C SER A 487 -17.29 6.97 46.42
N ILE A 488 -16.78 6.54 45.26
CA ILE A 488 -15.44 6.91 44.77
C ILE A 488 -15.58 8.11 43.84
N LYS A 489 -15.25 9.30 44.36
CA LYS A 489 -14.83 10.48 43.59
C LYS A 489 -13.47 10.91 44.13
N ASN A 490 -12.62 11.35 43.21
CA ASN A 490 -11.32 11.99 43.40
C ASN A 490 -10.10 11.05 43.48
N SER A 491 -9.46 10.84 42.32
CA SER A 491 -8.02 11.14 42.14
C SER A 491 -7.56 10.72 40.74
N GLU A 492 -7.98 11.46 39.71
CA GLU A 492 -7.30 11.50 38.40
C GLU A 492 -6.85 12.94 38.13
N GLU A 493 -5.98 13.46 38.99
CA GLU A 493 -5.18 14.66 38.70
C GLU A 493 -3.82 14.47 39.34
N GLN A 494 -2.91 13.86 38.59
CA GLN A 494 -1.44 14.01 38.67
C GLN A 494 -0.78 12.85 37.91
N VAL A 495 -0.74 12.92 36.57
CA VAL A 495 0.41 12.55 35.71
C VAL A 495 0.09 13.05 34.29
N LYS A 496 0.17 14.37 34.06
CA LYS A 496 0.30 14.95 32.71
C LYS A 496 1.20 16.18 32.76
N SER A 497 2.49 15.93 32.98
CA SER A 497 3.54 16.83 32.52
C SER A 497 4.63 15.96 31.91
N LEU A 498 5.08 16.36 30.72
CA LEU A 498 6.09 15.72 29.86
C LEU A 498 5.54 14.64 28.91
N ASN A 499 4.85 15.08 27.85
CA ASN A 499 5.10 14.51 26.52
C ASN A 499 4.73 15.52 25.43
N GLY A 500 5.59 15.58 24.42
CA GLY A 500 5.66 16.61 23.39
C GLY A 500 4.33 16.95 22.70
N SER A 501 4.17 18.24 22.46
CA SER A 501 3.08 18.88 21.73
C SER A 501 2.79 18.21 20.38
N SER A 502 1.79 17.33 20.35
CA SER A 502 1.07 17.00 19.12
C SER A 502 0.18 18.17 18.76
N ILE A 503 0.67 19.06 17.89
CA ILE A 503 -0.12 20.18 17.37
C ILE A 503 -1.24 19.58 16.49
N LYS A 504 -2.48 19.56 17.00
CA LYS A 504 -3.67 19.39 16.15
C LYS A 504 -3.92 20.73 15.44
N LEU A 505 -3.55 20.83 14.17
CA LEU A 505 -4.00 21.93 13.31
C LEU A 505 -5.46 21.70 12.89
N ASN A 506 -6.33 22.65 13.24
CA ASN A 506 -7.72 22.79 12.79
C ASN A 506 -7.82 23.89 11.69
N GLU A 507 -8.99 24.08 11.04
CA GLU A 507 -9.19 25.05 9.94
C GLU A 507 -8.66 26.46 10.25
N VAL A 508 -8.81 26.88 11.51
CA VAL A 508 -8.30 28.16 12.03
C VAL A 508 -6.78 28.22 11.95
N ASN A 509 -6.08 27.13 12.29
CA ASN A 509 -4.63 27.07 12.22
C ASN A 509 -4.12 27.13 10.77
N LEU A 510 -4.73 26.42 9.81
CA LEU A 510 -4.29 26.47 8.40
C LEU A 510 -4.41 27.89 7.82
N THR A 511 -5.54 28.54 8.08
CA THR A 511 -5.81 29.93 7.65
C THR A 511 -4.84 30.90 8.33
N PHE A 512 -4.58 30.73 9.63
CA PHE A 512 -3.59 31.51 10.38
C PHE A 512 -2.17 31.34 9.84
N TYR A 513 -1.77 30.12 9.48
CA TYR A 513 -0.46 29.83 8.89
C TYR A 513 -0.30 30.41 7.47
N LEU A 514 -1.38 30.44 6.68
CA LEU A 514 -1.37 31.06 5.34
C LEU A 514 -1.33 32.59 5.45
N ILE A 515 -2.04 33.18 6.43
CA ILE A 515 -2.00 34.63 6.71
C ILE A 515 -0.62 35.07 7.22
N GLN A 516 0.10 34.26 8.01
CA GLN A 516 1.47 34.59 8.46
C GLN A 516 2.54 34.55 7.35
N LEU A 517 2.21 34.04 6.16
CA LEU A 517 3.11 33.98 5.01
C LEU A 517 2.97 35.17 4.05
N ILE A 518 1.82 35.87 4.12
CA ILE A 518 1.54 37.14 3.46
C ILE A 518 2.15 38.25 4.31
#